data_AF-A0A7M4AD66-F1
#
_entry.id   AF-A0A7M4AD66-F1
#
_cell.length_a   1.000
_cell.length_b   1.000
_cell.length_c   1.000
_cell.angle_alpha   90.00
_cell.angle_beta   90.00
_cell.angle_gamma   90.00
#
_symmetry.space_group_name_H-M   'P 1'
#
loop_
_entity.id
_entity.type
_entity.pdbx_description
1 polymer ?
#
loop_
_entity_poly.entity_id
_entity_poly.type
_entity_poly.pdbx_seq_one_letter_code
_entity_poly.pdbx_strand_id
1 'polypeptide(L)'
;MSGEIFAGFRVLGFDLETTGFDVRRERIVEYALVGSEVDGSRINLQSLVNPGKRIPIDSTNVHGIKDVDVKNSGDFSEHITNISRMIEGAIIVGHNVIKFDWKFLEMECLRAGVEVPRPRAIIDTYVIARKLKIPGRHTLGILCDKYGINLENAHRADADAGATLYLLWEIMKSYPRFFRGTIDDLQDSLAGIRNQDILGPSLVDLEPVSGSGGNLRINNSNIVIAFGKYKGRTLEEIKKKDSRYLKWLFSPSSPIPKSVSEEYSRKYLN
;
A
#
# COMPACT_ATOMS: atom_id res chain seq x y z
N MET A 1 -13.87 -2.01 -5.42
CA MET A 1 -13.38 -2.49 -4.11
C MET A 1 -11.97 -2.00 -3.74
N SER A 2 -11.10 -1.55 -4.66
CA SER A 2 -9.76 -1.05 -4.26
C SER A 2 -9.80 0.30 -3.52
N GLY A 3 -10.75 1.19 -3.82
CA GLY A 3 -10.86 2.51 -3.16
C GLY A 3 -11.38 2.49 -1.71
N GLU A 4 -11.90 1.36 -1.22
CA GLU A 4 -12.51 1.29 0.12
C GLU A 4 -11.48 1.20 1.25
N ILE A 5 -10.27 0.70 0.99
CA ILE A 5 -9.24 0.51 2.02
C ILE A 5 -8.77 1.82 2.67
N PHE A 6 -8.91 2.94 1.94
CA PHE A 6 -8.56 4.27 2.42
C PHE A 6 -9.79 5.13 2.73
N ALA A 7 -11.00 4.57 2.62
CA ALA A 7 -12.22 5.31 2.92
C ALA A 7 -12.27 5.72 4.40
N GLY A 8 -12.73 6.94 4.66
CA GLY A 8 -12.78 7.50 6.02
C GLY A 8 -11.46 8.13 6.49
N PHE A 9 -10.43 8.17 5.65
CA PHE A 9 -9.14 8.78 5.99
C PHE A 9 -8.76 9.89 5.01
N ARG A 10 -8.04 10.88 5.53
CA ARG A 10 -7.22 11.77 4.69
C ARG A 10 -6.09 10.95 4.09
N VAL A 11 -5.84 11.10 2.79
CA VAL A 11 -4.76 10.40 2.07
C VAL A 11 -3.85 11.41 1.42
N LEU A 12 -2.56 11.36 1.76
CA LEU A 12 -1.55 12.31 1.30
C LEU A 12 -0.36 11.58 0.69
N GLY A 13 -0.03 11.93 -0.56
CA GLY A 13 1.29 11.73 -1.12
C GLY A 13 2.29 12.61 -0.37
N PHE A 14 3.43 12.05 0.01
CA PHE A 14 4.51 12.75 0.71
C PHE A 14 5.85 12.48 0.06
N ASP A 15 6.58 13.55 -0.22
CA ASP A 15 7.91 13.52 -0.82
C ASP A 15 8.71 14.75 -0.38
N LEU A 16 10.03 14.62 -0.34
CA LEU A 16 10.97 15.65 0.08
C LEU A 16 12.14 15.76 -0.90
N GLU A 17 12.59 16.99 -1.13
CA GLU A 17 13.92 17.24 -1.67
C GLU A 17 14.87 17.66 -0.56
N THR A 18 16.13 17.23 -0.64
CA THR A 18 17.11 17.42 0.43
C THR A 18 18.47 17.87 -0.07
N THR A 19 19.24 18.48 0.83
CA THR A 19 20.66 18.83 0.61
C THR A 19 21.60 17.62 0.49
N GLY A 20 21.08 16.38 0.60
CA GLY A 20 21.83 15.15 0.44
C GLY A 20 21.17 13.96 1.17
N PHE A 21 21.85 12.81 1.24
CA PHE A 21 21.22 11.56 1.68
C PHE A 21 21.35 11.21 3.17
N ASP A 22 22.25 11.86 3.92
CA ASP A 22 22.45 11.57 5.35
C ASP A 22 21.45 12.33 6.21
N VAL A 23 20.39 11.66 6.66
CA VAL A 23 19.32 12.22 7.52
C VAL A 23 19.84 12.97 8.75
N ARG A 24 21.02 12.63 9.27
CA ARG A 24 21.59 13.27 10.47
C ARG A 24 22.27 14.60 10.16
N ARG A 25 22.80 14.77 8.95
CA ARG A 25 23.64 15.93 8.55
C ARG A 25 22.97 16.83 7.53
N GLU A 26 22.12 16.24 6.71
CA GLU A 26 21.42 16.91 5.63
C GLU A 26 20.07 17.43 6.09
N ARG A 27 19.56 18.39 5.31
CA ARG A 27 18.39 19.22 5.60
C ARG A 27 17.43 19.19 4.42
N ILE A 28 16.15 19.33 4.73
CA ILE A 28 15.06 19.44 3.76
C ILE A 28 15.14 20.80 3.04
N VAL A 29 14.92 20.82 1.73
CA VAL A 29 14.86 22.04 0.89
C VAL A 29 13.52 22.23 0.18
N GLU A 30 12.74 21.18 0.02
CA GLU A 30 11.35 21.22 -0.46
C GLU A 30 10.57 20.10 0.22
N TYR A 31 9.28 20.32 0.44
CA TYR A 31 8.35 19.26 0.81
C TYR A 31 7.04 19.40 0.04
N ALA A 32 6.37 18.27 -0.15
CA ALA A 32 5.00 18.24 -0.65
C ALA A 32 4.13 17.23 0.10
N LEU A 33 2.91 17.66 0.40
CA LEU A 33 1.79 16.88 0.90
C LEU A 33 0.60 17.15 -0.01
N VAL A 34 0.36 16.25 -0.96
CA VAL A 34 -0.71 16.39 -1.97
C VAL A 34 -1.70 15.24 -1.85
N GLY A 35 -2.98 15.45 -2.10
CA GLY A 35 -3.96 14.36 -2.01
C GLY A 35 -5.36 14.86 -1.73
N SER A 36 -6.05 14.22 -0.80
CA SER A 36 -7.43 14.57 -0.47
C SER A 36 -7.79 14.43 1.01
N GLU A 37 -8.70 15.27 1.47
CA GLU A 37 -9.42 15.11 2.73
C GLU A 37 -10.39 13.91 2.68
N VAL A 38 -10.97 13.58 3.83
CA VAL A 38 -11.97 12.51 3.99
C VAL A 38 -13.21 12.74 3.12
N ASP A 39 -13.60 14.00 2.90
CA ASP A 39 -14.73 14.38 2.05
C ASP A 39 -14.38 14.43 0.54
N GLY A 40 -13.13 14.12 0.18
CA GLY A 40 -12.63 14.16 -1.18
C GLY A 40 -12.16 15.54 -1.65
N SER A 41 -12.21 16.58 -0.81
CA SER A 41 -11.63 17.88 -1.16
C SER A 41 -10.12 17.78 -1.36
N ARG A 42 -9.59 18.52 -2.35
CA ARG A 42 -8.18 18.42 -2.75
C ARG A 42 -7.27 19.11 -1.73
N ILE A 43 -6.17 18.46 -1.39
CA ILE A 43 -5.08 19.02 -0.59
C ILE A 43 -3.85 19.20 -1.48
N ASN A 44 -3.25 20.39 -1.40
CA ASN A 44 -1.95 20.68 -2.00
C ASN A 44 -1.20 21.61 -1.05
N LEU A 45 -0.45 21.02 -0.11
CA LEU A 45 0.44 21.75 0.78
C LEU A 45 1.89 21.45 0.37
N GLN A 46 2.57 22.43 -0.19
CA GLN A 46 3.96 22.32 -0.61
C GLN A 46 4.69 23.63 -0.35
N SER A 47 5.99 23.56 -0.09
CA SER A 47 6.83 24.75 0.03
C SER A 47 8.30 24.39 -0.16
N LEU A 48 9.05 25.37 -0.67
CA LEU A 48 10.49 25.41 -0.45
C LEU A 48 10.78 25.68 1.03
N VAL A 49 11.96 25.26 1.49
CA VAL A 49 12.44 25.43 2.86
C VAL A 49 13.87 25.93 2.81
N ASN A 50 14.19 26.94 3.62
CA ASN A 50 15.56 27.35 3.83
C ASN A 50 16.27 26.31 4.73
N PRO A 51 17.24 25.53 4.22
CA PRO A 51 17.89 24.49 5.00
C PRO A 51 18.88 25.04 6.05
N GLY A 52 19.12 26.36 6.09
CA GLY A 52 20.10 26.99 6.97
C GLY A 52 21.55 26.62 6.66
N LYS A 53 21.81 25.99 5.51
CA LYS A 53 23.12 25.59 5.01
C LYS A 53 23.16 25.74 3.48
N ARG A 54 24.36 25.73 2.91
CA ARG A 54 24.53 25.72 1.46
C ARG A 54 23.96 24.42 0.86
N ILE A 55 23.19 24.54 -0.21
CA ILE A 55 22.71 23.40 -1.00
C ILE A 55 23.88 22.90 -1.87
N PRO A 56 24.31 21.62 -1.75
CA PRO A 56 25.37 21.08 -2.60
C PRO A 56 24.98 21.06 -4.07
N ILE A 57 25.97 21.25 -4.96
CA ILE A 57 25.74 21.28 -6.41
C ILE A 57 25.15 19.96 -6.93
N ASP A 58 25.52 18.84 -6.33
CA ASP A 58 24.99 17.52 -6.71
C ASP A 58 23.49 17.42 -6.42
N SER A 59 23.02 17.94 -5.29
CA SER A 59 21.58 18.03 -4.98
C SER A 59 20.86 19.00 -5.93
N THR A 60 21.43 20.18 -6.16
CA THR A 60 20.90 21.14 -7.14
C THR A 60 20.80 20.53 -8.54
N ASN A 61 21.74 19.69 -8.96
CA ASN A 61 21.69 19.01 -10.27
C ASN A 61 20.56 17.97 -10.37
N VAL A 62 20.06 17.46 -9.23
CA VAL A 62 18.93 16.53 -9.17
C VAL A 62 17.61 17.28 -9.20
N HIS A 63 17.37 18.16 -8.22
CA HIS A 63 16.05 18.80 -8.02
C HIS A 63 15.96 20.23 -8.55
N GLY A 64 17.05 20.81 -9.05
CA GLY A 64 17.07 22.15 -9.66
C GLY A 64 17.06 23.34 -8.69
N ILE A 65 16.85 23.11 -7.40
CA ILE A 65 16.74 24.14 -6.34
C ILE A 65 18.13 24.64 -5.93
N LYS A 66 18.27 25.97 -5.89
CA LYS A 66 19.50 26.69 -5.54
C LYS A 66 19.32 27.47 -4.24
N ASP A 67 20.43 27.90 -3.64
CA ASP A 67 20.42 28.73 -2.43
C ASP A 67 19.58 30.01 -2.58
N VAL A 68 19.49 30.56 -3.80
CA VAL A 68 18.73 31.78 -4.08
C VAL A 68 17.22 31.56 -4.03
N ASP A 69 16.75 30.34 -4.35
CA ASP A 69 15.33 30.01 -4.44
C ASP A 69 14.71 29.87 -3.04
N VAL A 70 15.51 29.42 -2.06
CA VAL A 70 15.07 29.14 -0.69
C VAL A 70 15.30 30.30 0.28
N LYS A 71 15.94 31.40 -0.17
CA LYS A 71 16.42 32.48 0.70
C LYS A 71 15.32 33.06 1.60
N ASN A 72 14.10 33.18 1.09
CA ASN A 72 12.97 33.80 1.80
C ASN A 72 11.91 32.78 2.26
N SER A 73 12.22 31.48 2.19
CA SER A 73 11.22 30.43 2.39
C SER A 73 11.02 30.00 3.85
N GLY A 74 11.67 30.66 4.80
CA GLY A 74 11.65 30.28 6.22
C GLY A 74 12.39 28.97 6.50
N ASP A 75 12.83 28.75 7.74
CA ASP A 75 13.42 27.47 8.12
C ASP A 75 12.36 26.39 8.35
N PHE A 76 12.78 25.12 8.50
CA PHE A 76 11.81 24.02 8.64
C PHE A 76 10.87 24.17 9.87
N SER A 77 11.31 24.85 10.93
CA SER A 77 10.49 25.03 12.13
C SER A 77 9.26 25.91 11.87
N GLU A 78 9.32 26.80 10.88
CA GLU A 78 8.18 27.61 10.44
C GLU A 78 7.11 26.78 9.71
N HIS A 79 7.49 25.65 9.11
CA HIS A 79 6.60 24.79 8.34
C HIS A 79 6.00 23.64 9.15
N ILE A 80 6.69 23.23 10.22
CA ILE A 80 6.41 21.99 10.95
C ILE A 80 4.98 21.92 11.51
N THR A 81 4.42 23.04 11.97
CA THR A 81 3.05 23.07 12.51
C THR A 81 2.01 22.73 11.44
N ASN A 82 2.20 23.21 10.20
CA ASN A 82 1.28 22.91 9.10
C ASN A 82 1.44 21.46 8.62
N ILE A 83 2.69 21.00 8.50
CA ILE A 83 3.02 19.62 8.13
C ILE A 83 2.41 18.64 9.14
N SER A 84 2.66 18.84 10.44
CA SER A 84 2.15 17.96 11.49
C SER A 84 0.62 17.89 11.50
N ARG A 85 -0.07 19.02 11.33
CA ARG A 85 -1.54 19.05 11.25
C ARG A 85 -2.10 18.24 10.07
N MET A 86 -1.40 18.25 8.94
CA MET A 86 -1.81 17.49 7.77
C MET A 86 -1.56 15.99 7.95
N ILE A 87 -0.44 15.62 8.55
CA ILE A 87 -0.02 14.23 8.73
C ILE A 87 -0.78 13.51 9.84
N GLU A 88 -1.17 14.22 10.91
CA GLU A 88 -1.84 13.62 12.07
C GLU A 88 -3.10 12.84 11.65
N GLY A 89 -3.14 11.54 11.96
CA GLY A 89 -4.23 10.64 11.60
C GLY A 89 -4.40 10.35 10.10
N ALA A 90 -3.57 10.91 9.23
CA ALA A 90 -3.64 10.68 7.78
C ALA A 90 -2.97 9.37 7.37
N ILE A 91 -3.37 8.86 6.20
CA ILE A 91 -2.60 7.83 5.49
C ILE A 91 -1.58 8.55 4.61
N ILE A 92 -0.31 8.32 4.90
CA ILE A 92 0.81 8.85 4.13
C ILE A 92 1.21 7.83 3.08
N VAL A 93 1.35 8.27 1.84
CA VAL A 93 1.79 7.46 0.70
C VAL A 93 3.06 8.08 0.15
N GLY A 94 4.11 7.29 -0.02
CA GLY A 94 5.37 7.79 -0.57
C GLY A 94 6.16 6.68 -1.24
N HIS A 95 7.27 7.02 -1.89
CA HIS A 95 8.13 6.05 -2.56
C HIS A 95 9.48 5.95 -1.86
N ASN A 96 9.79 4.81 -1.22
CA ASN A 96 10.93 4.68 -0.30
C ASN A 96 10.86 5.61 0.94
N VAL A 97 9.66 6.13 1.22
CA VAL A 97 9.34 7.11 2.25
C VAL A 97 9.72 6.66 3.67
N ILE A 98 9.59 5.37 3.99
CA ILE A 98 9.87 4.86 5.35
C ILE A 98 11.37 4.98 5.68
N LYS A 99 12.22 4.84 4.67
CA LYS A 99 13.69 4.83 4.83
C LYS A 99 14.34 6.19 4.56
N PHE A 100 13.61 7.10 3.92
CA PHE A 100 14.16 8.37 3.47
C PHE A 100 13.37 9.54 4.03
N ASP A 101 12.25 9.91 3.40
CA ASP A 101 11.51 11.13 3.68
C ASP A 101 11.03 11.22 5.13
N TRP A 102 10.47 10.11 5.62
CA TRP A 102 10.00 10.03 7.00
C TRP A 102 11.14 10.17 8.01
N LYS A 103 12.35 9.68 7.67
CA LYS A 103 13.54 9.82 8.51
C LYS A 103 14.07 11.25 8.52
N PHE A 104 13.96 11.98 7.41
CA PHE A 104 14.23 13.41 7.39
C PHE A 104 13.23 14.18 8.26
N LEU A 105 11.93 13.89 8.15
CA LEU A 105 10.91 14.51 8.99
C LEU A 105 11.15 14.26 10.48
N GLU A 106 11.42 13.01 10.89
CA GLU A 106 11.77 12.66 12.28
C GLU A 106 12.96 13.48 12.80
N MET A 107 14.00 13.64 11.97
CA MET A 107 15.20 14.39 12.34
C MET A 107 14.95 15.90 12.42
N GLU A 108 14.12 16.46 11.55
CA GLU A 108 13.73 17.87 11.65
C GLU A 108 12.82 18.14 12.86
N CYS A 109 11.88 17.25 13.18
CA CYS A 109 11.10 17.32 14.42
C CYS A 109 12.02 17.33 15.65
N LEU A 110 13.02 16.45 15.67
CA LEU A 110 14.02 16.41 16.75
C LEU A 110 14.82 17.71 16.84
N ARG A 111 15.26 18.28 15.72
CA ARG A 111 15.99 19.57 15.68
C ARG A 111 15.12 20.73 16.16
N ALA A 112 13.83 20.73 15.83
CA ALA A 112 12.87 21.74 16.25
C ALA A 112 12.35 21.53 17.68
N GLY A 113 12.68 20.42 18.35
CA GLY A 113 12.22 20.12 19.70
C GLY A 113 10.72 19.83 19.78
N VAL A 114 10.12 19.29 18.72
CA VAL A 114 8.69 18.94 18.67
C VAL A 114 8.49 17.44 18.47
N GLU A 115 7.30 16.95 18.83
CA GLU A 115 6.95 15.56 18.58
C GLU A 115 6.76 15.30 17.08
N VAL A 116 7.13 14.09 16.67
CA VAL A 116 6.86 13.60 15.31
C VAL A 116 5.35 13.36 15.18
N PRO A 117 4.69 13.88 14.13
CA PRO A 117 3.26 13.66 13.93
C PRO A 117 2.96 12.18 13.72
N ARG A 118 1.76 11.75 14.14
CA ARG A 118 1.38 10.32 14.10
C ARG A 118 0.41 10.05 12.95
N PRO A 119 0.89 9.53 11.81
CA PRO A 119 0.00 9.13 10.74
C PRO A 119 -0.76 7.86 11.15
N ARG A 120 -1.93 7.65 10.56
CA ARG A 120 -2.67 6.40 10.71
C ARG A 120 -1.89 5.22 10.12
N ALA A 121 -1.26 5.44 8.97
CA ALA A 121 -0.43 4.47 8.28
C ALA A 121 0.56 5.19 7.35
N ILE A 122 1.70 4.55 7.10
CA ILE A 122 2.66 4.95 6.07
C ILE A 122 2.73 3.82 5.05
N ILE A 123 2.36 4.14 3.81
CA ILE A 123 2.27 3.23 2.68
C ILE A 123 3.41 3.54 1.72
N ASP A 124 4.41 2.66 1.72
CA ASP A 124 5.59 2.80 0.88
C ASP A 124 5.44 1.97 -0.40
N THR A 125 5.31 2.66 -1.54
CA THR A 125 5.10 2.02 -2.85
C THR A 125 6.31 1.20 -3.30
N TYR A 126 7.53 1.55 -2.87
CA TYR A 126 8.72 0.74 -3.11
C TYR A 126 8.61 -0.60 -2.38
N VAL A 127 8.21 -0.58 -1.10
CA VAL A 127 8.01 -1.79 -0.28
C VAL A 127 6.90 -2.67 -0.87
N ILE A 128 5.79 -2.07 -1.29
CA ILE A 128 4.70 -2.76 -1.98
C ILE A 128 5.20 -3.44 -3.27
N ALA A 129 5.90 -2.70 -4.13
CA ALA A 129 6.42 -3.24 -5.39
C ALA A 129 7.34 -4.45 -5.17
N ARG A 130 8.20 -4.39 -4.14
CA ARG A 130 9.04 -5.50 -3.73
C ARG A 130 8.23 -6.69 -3.23
N LYS A 131 7.24 -6.45 -2.37
CA LYS A 131 6.38 -7.49 -1.77
C LYS A 131 5.60 -8.25 -2.84
N LEU A 132 5.07 -7.52 -3.82
CA LEU A 132 4.37 -8.05 -4.99
C LEU A 132 5.30 -8.68 -6.02
N LYS A 133 6.62 -8.54 -5.87
CA LYS A 133 7.64 -9.01 -6.81
C LYS A 133 7.39 -8.49 -8.23
N ILE A 134 7.03 -7.22 -8.35
CA ILE A 134 6.87 -6.57 -9.67
C ILE A 134 8.20 -6.72 -10.44
N PRO A 135 8.23 -7.22 -11.68
CA PRO A 135 9.48 -7.46 -12.39
C PRO A 135 10.24 -6.17 -12.70
N GLY A 136 11.57 -6.19 -12.55
CA GLY A 136 12.47 -5.07 -12.90
C GLY A 136 12.96 -4.28 -11.68
N ARG A 137 13.57 -3.12 -11.95
CA ARG A 137 13.96 -2.16 -10.91
C ARG A 137 12.72 -1.45 -10.37
N HIS A 138 12.82 -0.97 -9.12
CA HIS A 138 11.68 -0.37 -8.41
C HIS A 138 11.90 1.11 -8.09
N THR A 139 12.71 1.85 -8.87
CA THR A 139 12.73 3.30 -8.72
C THR A 139 11.39 3.88 -9.19
N LEU A 140 10.97 5.02 -8.63
CA LEU A 140 9.69 5.67 -8.95
C LEU A 140 9.50 5.80 -10.47
N GLY A 141 10.45 6.42 -11.16
CA GLY A 141 10.39 6.60 -12.61
C GLY A 141 10.23 5.30 -13.42
N ILE A 142 10.90 4.21 -13.03
CA ILE A 142 10.79 2.91 -13.74
C ILE A 142 9.42 2.27 -13.50
N LEU A 143 8.87 2.41 -12.29
CA LEU A 143 7.53 1.93 -12.01
C LEU A 143 6.47 2.79 -12.70
N CYS A 144 6.61 4.11 -12.67
CA CYS A 144 5.72 5.03 -13.39
C CYS A 144 5.68 4.70 -14.89
N ASP A 145 6.84 4.56 -15.54
CA ASP A 145 6.94 4.15 -16.95
C ASP A 145 6.23 2.81 -17.22
N LYS A 146 6.48 1.80 -16.38
CA LYS A 146 5.82 0.49 -16.48
C LYS A 146 4.28 0.59 -16.42
N TYR A 147 3.75 1.53 -15.63
CA TYR A 147 2.31 1.74 -15.47
C TYR A 147 1.74 2.82 -16.40
N GLY A 148 2.55 3.37 -17.32
CA GLY A 148 2.11 4.41 -18.25
C GLY A 148 1.84 5.76 -17.58
N ILE A 149 2.46 6.02 -16.43
CA ILE A 149 2.34 7.27 -15.69
C ILE A 149 3.45 8.21 -16.17
N ASN A 150 3.06 9.33 -16.77
CA ASN A 150 4.00 10.37 -17.19
C ASN A 150 4.47 11.17 -15.97
N LEU A 151 5.78 11.14 -15.71
CA LEU A 151 6.42 11.87 -14.62
C LEU A 151 7.03 13.17 -15.16
N GLU A 152 6.17 14.14 -15.47
CA GLU A 152 6.61 15.48 -15.85
C GLU A 152 7.16 16.21 -14.61
N ASN A 153 8.29 16.90 -14.75
CA ASN A 153 8.99 17.58 -13.65
C ASN A 153 9.45 16.64 -12.51
N ALA A 154 9.96 15.45 -12.85
CA ALA A 154 10.64 14.57 -11.89
C ALA A 154 11.66 15.35 -11.04
N HIS A 155 11.77 14.99 -9.75
CA HIS A 155 12.58 15.71 -8.76
C HIS A 155 12.02 17.09 -8.37
N ARG A 156 10.70 17.22 -8.45
CA ARG A 156 9.91 18.19 -7.68
C ARG A 156 9.01 17.42 -6.74
N ALA A 157 9.01 17.81 -5.48
CA ALA A 157 8.36 17.03 -4.44
C ALA A 157 6.86 16.82 -4.72
N ASP A 158 6.16 17.81 -5.26
CA ASP A 158 4.72 17.70 -5.54
C ASP A 158 4.40 16.77 -6.72
N ALA A 159 5.23 16.80 -7.76
CA ALA A 159 5.15 15.89 -8.90
C ALA A 159 5.38 14.44 -8.46
N ASP A 160 6.43 14.19 -7.67
CA ASP A 160 6.79 12.84 -7.21
C ASP A 160 5.78 12.31 -6.16
N ALA A 161 5.28 13.17 -5.27
CA ALA A 161 4.21 12.81 -4.33
C ALA A 161 2.90 12.45 -5.07
N GLY A 162 2.50 13.24 -6.07
CA GLY A 162 1.32 12.98 -6.90
C GLY A 162 1.46 11.72 -7.73
N ALA A 163 2.63 11.51 -8.35
CA ALA A 163 2.92 10.31 -9.13
C ALA A 163 2.93 9.06 -8.27
N THR A 164 3.40 9.14 -7.03
CA THR A 164 3.36 8.02 -6.08
C THR A 164 1.93 7.64 -5.72
N LEU A 165 1.03 8.61 -5.49
CA LEU A 165 -0.40 8.31 -5.28
C LEU A 165 -1.00 7.60 -6.49
N TYR A 166 -0.71 8.09 -7.70
CA TYR A 166 -1.22 7.48 -8.92
C TYR A 166 -0.63 6.08 -9.15
N LEU A 167 0.67 5.90 -8.86
CA LEU A 167 1.33 4.61 -8.92
C LEU A 167 0.69 3.61 -7.96
N LEU A 168 0.41 4.01 -6.72
CA LEU A 168 -0.29 3.15 -5.77
C LEU A 168 -1.65 2.72 -6.31
N TRP A 169 -2.42 3.66 -6.88
CA TRP A 169 -3.71 3.37 -7.50
C TRP A 169 -3.62 2.34 -8.63
N GLU A 170 -2.64 2.47 -9.54
CA GLU A 170 -2.44 1.51 -10.63
C GLU A 170 -1.95 0.14 -10.14
N ILE A 171 -1.09 0.11 -9.12
CA ILE A 171 -0.69 -1.13 -8.44
C ILE A 171 -1.91 -1.80 -7.79
N MET A 172 -2.78 -1.04 -7.13
CA MET A 172 -4.01 -1.56 -6.51
C MET A 172 -4.97 -2.16 -7.54
N LYS A 173 -5.11 -1.52 -8.71
CA LYS A 173 -5.89 -2.06 -9.83
C LYS A 173 -5.28 -3.34 -10.40
N SER A 174 -3.95 -3.41 -10.48
CA SER A 174 -3.23 -4.55 -11.05
C SER A 174 -3.15 -5.75 -10.10
N TYR A 175 -3.16 -5.50 -8.78
CA TYR A 175 -3.05 -6.51 -7.73
C TYR A 175 -4.18 -6.42 -6.71
N PRO A 176 -5.46 -6.44 -7.13
CA PRO A 176 -6.58 -6.12 -6.25
C PRO A 176 -6.69 -7.07 -5.05
N ARG A 177 -6.23 -8.32 -5.20
CA ARG A 177 -6.21 -9.31 -4.10
C ARG A 177 -5.33 -8.92 -2.92
N PHE A 178 -4.27 -8.15 -3.16
CA PHE A 178 -3.33 -7.72 -2.13
C PHE A 178 -3.87 -6.58 -1.27
N PHE A 179 -4.82 -5.80 -1.79
CA PHE A 179 -5.42 -4.64 -1.14
C PHE A 179 -6.86 -4.91 -0.68
N ARG A 180 -7.18 -6.18 -0.42
CA ARG A 180 -8.45 -6.56 0.20
C ARG A 180 -8.30 -6.51 1.72
N GLY A 181 -9.30 -5.97 2.39
CA GLY A 181 -9.32 -5.83 3.85
C GLY A 181 -9.15 -4.38 4.28
N THR A 182 -8.81 -4.23 5.55
CA THR A 182 -8.60 -2.93 6.19
C THR A 182 -7.18 -2.44 5.96
N ILE A 183 -6.94 -1.17 6.33
CA ILE A 183 -5.59 -0.62 6.35
C ILE A 183 -4.65 -1.41 7.29
N ASP A 184 -5.19 -1.96 8.39
CA ASP A 184 -4.43 -2.77 9.34
C ASP A 184 -3.96 -4.08 8.72
N ASP A 185 -4.83 -4.75 7.96
CA ASP A 185 -4.48 -5.98 7.22
C ASP A 185 -3.33 -5.73 6.22
N LEU A 186 -3.37 -4.58 5.54
CA LEU A 186 -2.30 -4.17 4.64
C LEU A 186 -0.98 -3.91 5.40
N GLN A 187 -1.04 -3.21 6.53
CA GLN A 187 0.14 -2.94 7.36
C GLN A 187 0.77 -4.24 7.89
N ASP A 188 -0.03 -5.17 8.40
CA ASP A 188 0.45 -6.48 8.86
C ASP A 188 1.12 -7.27 7.73
N SER A 189 0.50 -7.28 6.55
CA SER A 189 1.06 -7.92 5.35
C SER A 189 2.41 -7.33 4.97
N LEU A 190 2.55 -5.99 5.00
CA LEU A 190 3.80 -5.30 4.68
C LEU A 190 4.88 -5.52 5.75
N ALA A 191 4.49 -5.60 7.03
CA ALA A 191 5.38 -5.93 8.14
C ALA A 191 5.84 -7.40 8.14
N GLY A 192 5.25 -8.24 7.28
CA GLY A 192 5.57 -9.67 7.22
C GLY A 192 4.93 -10.49 8.33
N ILE A 193 3.98 -9.91 9.06
CA ILE A 193 3.15 -10.60 10.04
C ILE A 193 2.22 -11.53 9.24
N ARG A 194 2.53 -12.84 9.28
CA ARG A 194 1.75 -13.85 8.56
C ARG A 194 0.48 -14.17 9.33
N ASN A 195 -0.64 -13.57 8.95
CA ASN A 195 -1.92 -14.22 9.16
C ASN A 195 -2.01 -15.39 8.15
N GLN A 196 -1.78 -16.62 8.64
CA GLN A 196 -1.85 -17.86 7.85
C GLN A 196 -3.23 -18.08 7.20
N ASP A 197 -4.22 -17.27 7.56
CA ASP A 197 -5.62 -17.38 7.13
C ASP A 197 -6.01 -16.42 5.98
N ILE A 198 -5.11 -15.55 5.50
CA ILE A 198 -5.44 -14.51 4.48
C ILE A 198 -4.73 -14.75 3.12
N LEU A 199 -4.22 -15.96 2.87
CA LEU A 199 -3.57 -16.32 1.60
C LEU A 199 -4.40 -17.32 0.79
N GLY A 200 -5.56 -16.86 0.35
CA GLY A 200 -6.35 -17.41 -0.74
C GLY A 200 -7.29 -16.31 -1.26
N PRO A 201 -7.79 -16.36 -2.51
CA PRO A 201 -8.90 -15.49 -2.90
C PRO A 201 -9.99 -15.59 -1.83
N SER A 202 -10.47 -14.45 -1.33
CA SER A 202 -11.63 -14.44 -0.44
C SER A 202 -12.73 -15.23 -1.13
N LEU A 203 -13.41 -16.10 -0.38
CA LEU A 203 -14.45 -16.97 -0.92
C LEU A 203 -15.49 -16.19 -1.72
N VAL A 204 -15.69 -14.91 -1.40
CA VAL A 204 -16.62 -14.00 -2.09
C VAL A 204 -16.28 -13.80 -3.57
N ASP A 205 -14.99 -13.81 -3.92
CA ASP A 205 -14.50 -13.55 -5.30
C ASP A 205 -14.36 -14.80 -6.15
N LEU A 206 -14.54 -15.98 -5.55
CA LEU A 206 -14.54 -17.22 -6.29
C LEU A 206 -15.95 -17.46 -6.83
N GLU A 207 -16.04 -17.87 -8.08
CA GLU A 207 -17.32 -18.25 -8.68
C GLU A 207 -17.93 -19.41 -7.87
N PRO A 208 -19.19 -19.29 -7.42
CA PRO A 208 -19.84 -20.40 -6.73
C PRO A 208 -19.99 -21.57 -7.70
N VAL A 209 -19.78 -22.78 -7.19
CA VAL A 209 -20.16 -23.98 -7.93
C VAL A 209 -21.68 -23.94 -8.10
N SER A 210 -22.16 -24.03 -9.35
CA SER A 210 -23.59 -23.99 -9.64
C SER A 210 -24.36 -25.03 -8.82
N GLY A 211 -25.45 -24.61 -8.18
CA GLY A 211 -26.26 -25.47 -7.34
C GLY A 211 -25.68 -25.77 -5.95
N SER A 212 -24.49 -25.27 -5.59
CA SER A 212 -23.91 -25.53 -4.26
C SER A 212 -24.43 -24.60 -3.16
N GLY A 213 -25.31 -23.63 -3.48
CA GLY A 213 -25.73 -22.59 -2.55
C GLY A 213 -24.58 -21.71 -2.04
N GLY A 214 -23.48 -21.59 -2.79
CA GLY A 214 -22.29 -20.82 -2.40
C GLY A 214 -21.34 -21.53 -1.42
N ASN A 215 -21.68 -22.75 -0.98
CA ASN A 215 -20.89 -23.56 -0.04
C ASN A 215 -19.60 -24.15 -0.67
N LEU A 216 -19.54 -24.27 -2.00
CA LEU A 216 -18.36 -24.62 -2.76
C LEU A 216 -18.08 -23.52 -3.78
N ARG A 217 -16.80 -23.24 -4.01
CA ARG A 217 -16.37 -22.16 -4.91
C ARG A 217 -15.23 -22.63 -5.81
N ILE A 218 -15.11 -22.04 -7.00
CA ILE A 218 -14.15 -22.42 -8.03
C ILE A 218 -12.93 -21.52 -7.95
N ASN A 219 -11.75 -22.09 -7.70
CA ASN A 219 -10.45 -21.40 -7.76
C ASN A 219 -9.60 -22.05 -8.86
N ASN A 220 -9.54 -21.42 -10.03
CA ASN A 220 -8.97 -21.98 -11.25
C ASN A 220 -9.59 -23.36 -11.55
N SER A 221 -8.83 -24.45 -11.44
CA SER A 221 -9.31 -25.82 -11.66
C SER A 221 -9.67 -26.59 -10.37
N ASN A 222 -9.55 -25.94 -9.21
CA ASN A 222 -9.79 -26.54 -7.90
C ASN A 222 -11.09 -26.05 -7.27
N ILE A 223 -11.69 -26.88 -6.43
CA ILE A 223 -12.87 -26.52 -5.63
C ILE A 223 -12.42 -26.17 -4.21
N VAL A 224 -12.93 -25.05 -3.69
CA VAL A 224 -12.68 -24.52 -2.35
C VAL A 224 -13.95 -24.62 -1.52
N ILE A 225 -13.84 -25.07 -0.26
CA ILE A 225 -14.98 -25.10 0.67
C ILE A 225 -15.19 -23.71 1.30
N ALA A 226 -16.43 -23.23 1.29
CA ALA A 226 -16.76 -21.88 1.74
C ALA A 226 -17.30 -21.81 3.18
N PHE A 227 -17.36 -22.94 3.89
CA PHE A 227 -17.95 -23.06 5.22
C PHE A 227 -17.22 -24.11 6.08
N GLY A 228 -17.54 -24.14 7.38
CA GLY A 228 -17.10 -25.19 8.31
C GLY A 228 -15.61 -25.18 8.64
N LYS A 229 -15.14 -26.27 9.27
CA LYS A 229 -13.78 -26.46 9.82
C LYS A 229 -12.64 -26.16 8.83
N TYR A 230 -12.86 -26.40 7.53
CA TYR A 230 -11.83 -26.25 6.50
C TYR A 230 -12.10 -25.08 5.54
N LYS A 231 -12.94 -24.11 5.93
CA LYS A 231 -13.24 -22.91 5.14
C LYS A 231 -11.98 -22.30 4.51
N GLY A 232 -12.02 -22.05 3.19
CA GLY A 232 -10.91 -21.49 2.41
C GLY A 232 -9.89 -22.52 1.91
N ARG A 233 -10.01 -23.80 2.26
CA ARG A 233 -9.16 -24.87 1.74
C ARG A 233 -9.74 -25.51 0.50
N THR A 234 -8.86 -25.99 -0.38
CA THR A 234 -9.25 -26.79 -1.54
C THR A 234 -9.63 -28.21 -1.12
N LEU A 235 -10.49 -28.87 -1.91
CA LEU A 235 -10.85 -30.26 -1.68
C LEU A 235 -9.64 -31.21 -1.76
N GLU A 236 -8.63 -30.89 -2.57
CA GLU A 236 -7.35 -31.62 -2.64
C GLU A 236 -6.56 -31.54 -1.32
N GLU A 237 -6.49 -30.36 -0.71
CA GLU A 237 -5.83 -30.20 0.59
C GLU A 237 -6.59 -30.97 1.69
N ILE A 238 -7.92 -30.94 1.65
CA ILE A 238 -8.75 -31.69 2.61
C ILE A 238 -8.57 -33.19 2.39
N LYS A 239 -8.53 -33.68 1.15
CA LYS A 239 -8.28 -35.11 0.83
C LYS A 239 -7.00 -35.61 1.50
N LYS A 240 -5.93 -34.81 1.45
CA LYS A 240 -4.63 -35.13 2.04
C LYS A 240 -4.61 -35.03 3.56
N LYS A 241 -5.34 -34.08 4.15
CA LYS A 241 -5.32 -33.80 5.60
C LYS A 241 -6.35 -34.56 6.41
N ASP A 242 -7.56 -34.72 5.88
CA ASP A 242 -8.72 -35.30 6.58
C ASP A 242 -9.71 -35.91 5.58
N SER A 243 -9.40 -37.12 5.11
CA SER A 243 -10.27 -37.87 4.20
C SER A 243 -11.63 -38.21 4.79
N ARG A 244 -11.76 -38.25 6.13
CA ARG A 244 -13.05 -38.45 6.82
C ARG A 244 -13.94 -37.23 6.67
N TYR A 245 -13.38 -36.03 6.82
CA TYR A 245 -14.12 -34.80 6.56
C TYR A 245 -14.57 -34.71 5.10
N LEU A 246 -13.73 -35.12 4.14
CA LEU A 246 -14.11 -35.14 2.73
C LEU A 246 -15.26 -36.13 2.44
N LYS A 247 -15.25 -37.31 3.08
CA LYS A 247 -16.38 -38.27 3.00
C LYS A 247 -17.66 -37.70 3.59
N TRP A 248 -17.57 -37.01 4.73
CA TRP A 248 -18.72 -36.32 5.34
C TRP A 248 -19.24 -35.19 4.45
N LEU A 249 -18.34 -34.41 3.83
CA LEU A 249 -18.69 -33.28 2.97
C LEU A 249 -19.57 -33.67 1.78
N PHE A 250 -19.42 -34.90 1.26
CA PHE A 250 -20.25 -35.43 0.18
C PHE A 250 -21.35 -36.39 0.66
N SER A 251 -21.59 -36.46 1.97
CA SER A 251 -22.67 -37.25 2.54
C SER A 251 -23.99 -36.45 2.57
N PRO A 252 -25.15 -37.14 2.70
CA PRO A 252 -26.45 -36.48 2.87
C PRO A 252 -26.56 -35.57 4.09
N SER A 253 -25.65 -35.71 5.07
CA SER A 253 -25.64 -34.91 6.30
C SER A 253 -24.91 -33.57 6.16
N SER A 254 -24.36 -33.28 4.98
CA SER A 254 -23.68 -32.01 4.69
C SER A 254 -24.65 -30.97 4.10
N PRO A 255 -24.32 -29.67 4.14
CA PRO A 255 -25.10 -28.64 3.44
C PRO A 255 -24.82 -28.58 1.93
N ILE A 256 -24.13 -29.58 1.35
CA ILE A 256 -23.91 -29.69 -0.10
C ILE A 256 -25.08 -30.46 -0.73
N PRO A 257 -25.81 -29.86 -1.69
CA PRO A 257 -26.91 -30.54 -2.34
C PRO A 257 -26.49 -31.84 -3.04
N LYS A 258 -27.39 -32.82 -3.06
CA LYS A 258 -27.13 -34.18 -3.55
C LYS A 258 -26.55 -34.21 -4.97
N SER A 259 -27.07 -33.38 -5.88
CA SER A 259 -26.59 -33.27 -7.26
C SER A 259 -25.12 -32.86 -7.35
N VAL A 260 -24.72 -31.87 -6.56
CA VAL A 260 -23.33 -31.40 -6.47
C VAL A 260 -22.44 -32.46 -5.82
N SER A 261 -22.94 -33.12 -4.77
CA SER A 261 -22.20 -34.22 -4.12
C SER A 261 -21.92 -35.39 -5.06
N GLU A 262 -22.88 -35.79 -5.90
CA GLU A 262 -22.71 -36.86 -6.89
C GLU A 262 -21.69 -36.50 -7.99
N GLU A 263 -21.68 -35.24 -8.44
CA GLU A 263 -20.73 -34.74 -9.44
C GLU A 263 -19.28 -34.79 -8.91
N TYR A 264 -19.04 -34.24 -7.72
CA TYR A 264 -17.68 -34.05 -7.21
C TYR A 264 -17.13 -35.25 -6.42
N SER A 265 -18.00 -36.09 -5.83
CA SER A 265 -17.55 -37.30 -5.12
C SER A 265 -16.74 -38.24 -6.02
N ARG A 266 -17.14 -38.41 -7.29
CA ARG A 266 -16.40 -39.24 -8.25
C ARG A 266 -14.97 -38.75 -8.51
N LYS A 267 -14.76 -37.43 -8.46
CA LYS A 267 -13.46 -36.79 -8.71
C LYS A 267 -12.56 -36.81 -7.48
N TYR A 268 -13.12 -36.64 -6.29
CA TYR A 268 -12.34 -36.39 -5.08
C TYR A 268 -12.29 -37.57 -4.10
N LEU A 269 -13.24 -38.52 -4.16
CA LEU A 269 -13.24 -39.72 -3.30
C LEU A 269 -12.65 -40.96 -3.95
N ASN A 270 -12.52 -40.98 -5.28
CA ASN A 270 -11.78 -42.02 -6.01
C ASN A 270 -10.29 -41.71 -6.09
#